data_AF-A0A1M5SMK9-F1
#
_entry.id   AF-A0A1M5SMK9-F1
#
_cell.length_a   1.000
_cell.length_b   1.000
_cell.length_c   1.000
_cell.angle_alpha   90.00
_cell.angle_beta   90.00
_cell.angle_gamma   90.00
#
_symmetry.space_group_name_H-M   'P 1'
#
loop_
_entity.id
_entity.type
_entity.pdbx_description
1 polymer ?
#
loop_
_entity_poly.entity_id
_entity_poly.type
_entity_poly.pdbx_seq_one_letter_code
_entity_poly.pdbx_strand_id
1 'polypeptide(L)'
;MRIRFLLCALLATITIGAVHCYVTDIPKFVKFYEENLRGNLFAGFLTVGGFLLSLKTFILIKLKENVYDRPQYIKRFEKLRKLDSSLQIYAPLRNLSDFLFWSVLATIGAAIAQLSIGLIGIQWFVYAAIWVSVFALCVLVASLLLIKTSLNDWFDFIGEDSRKDDDS
;
A
#
# COMPACT_ATOMS: atom_id res chain seq x y z
N MET A 1 -2.36 11.71 7.03
CA MET A 1 -1.55 11.15 5.91
C MET A 1 -0.04 11.22 6.17
N ARG A 2 0.54 12.39 6.49
CA ARG A 2 1.99 12.56 6.74
C ARG A 2 2.56 11.67 7.86
N ILE A 3 1.80 11.43 8.94
CA ILE A 3 2.24 10.62 10.10
C ILE A 3 2.49 9.15 9.75
N ARG A 4 1.67 8.53 8.88
CA ARG A 4 1.86 7.13 8.49
C ARG A 4 3.12 6.95 7.65
N PHE A 5 3.36 7.86 6.70
CA PHE A 5 4.60 7.88 5.93
C PHE A 5 5.84 8.14 6.80
N LEU A 6 5.73 9.05 7.77
CA LEU A 6 6.81 9.33 8.74
C LEU A 6 7.11 8.13 9.64
N LEU A 7 6.09 7.39 10.09
CA LEU A 7 6.26 6.16 10.86
C LEU A 7 6.91 5.04 10.02
N CYS A 8 6.52 4.90 8.76
CA CYS A 8 7.15 3.96 7.83
C CYS A 8 8.63 4.31 7.59
N ALA A 9 8.93 5.60 7.44
CA ALA A 9 10.30 6.08 7.29
C ALA A 9 11.14 5.88 8.57
N LEU A 10 10.54 6.07 9.76
CA LEU A 10 11.18 5.79 11.06
C LEU A 10 11.45 4.31 11.28
N LEU A 11 10.50 3.44 10.93
CA LEU A 11 10.70 1.99 10.98
C LEU A 11 11.83 1.55 10.05
N ALA A 12 11.87 2.09 8.83
CA ALA A 12 12.93 1.82 7.87
C ALA A 12 14.31 2.25 8.38
N THR A 13 14.42 3.44 9.00
CA THR A 13 15.69 3.89 9.58
C THR A 13 16.09 3.09 10.82
N ILE A 14 15.15 2.69 11.67
CA ILE A 14 15.43 1.82 12.82
C ILE A 14 15.93 0.44 12.36
N THR A 15 15.33 -0.16 11.33
CA THR A 15 15.80 -1.44 10.80
C THR A 15 17.22 -1.36 10.25
N ILE A 16 17.59 -0.25 9.59
CA ILE A 16 18.97 -0.08 9.11
C ILE A 16 19.93 0.15 10.27
N GLY A 17 19.55 0.94 11.27
CA GLY A 17 20.36 1.13 12.48
C GLY A 17 20.63 -0.20 13.20
N ALA A 18 19.61 -1.06 13.30
CA ALA A 18 19.76 -2.40 13.88
C ALA A 18 20.68 -3.31 13.04
N VAL A 19 20.53 -3.31 11.72
CA VAL A 19 21.40 -4.08 10.82
C VAL A 19 22.85 -3.59 10.89
N HIS A 20 23.07 -2.27 10.93
CA HIS A 20 24.42 -1.70 11.06
C HIS A 20 25.05 -2.00 12.43
N CYS A 21 24.25 -2.14 13.49
CA CYS A 21 24.75 -2.52 14.81
C CYS A 21 25.09 -4.02 14.91
N TYR A 22 24.36 -4.86 14.17
CA TYR A 22 24.50 -6.32 14.20
C TYR A 22 25.55 -6.85 13.21
N VAL A 23 25.77 -6.16 12.09
CA VAL A 23 26.75 -6.57 11.07
C VAL A 23 28.14 -6.09 11.48
N THR A 24 28.93 -7.02 12.04
CA THR A 24 30.35 -6.80 12.35
C THR A 24 31.26 -6.97 11.13
N ASP A 25 30.81 -7.68 10.09
CA ASP A 25 31.58 -8.05 8.90
C ASP A 25 30.83 -7.65 7.61
N ILE A 26 31.00 -6.38 7.23
CA ILE A 26 30.30 -5.73 6.12
C ILE A 26 30.52 -6.40 4.75
N PRO A 27 31.73 -6.83 4.35
CA PRO A 27 31.91 -7.44 3.02
C PRO A 27 31.19 -8.78 2.86
N LYS A 28 31.08 -9.59 3.92
CA LYS A 28 30.24 -10.81 3.89
C LYS A 28 28.76 -10.48 3.74
N PHE A 29 28.29 -9.42 4.40
CA PHE A 29 26.91 -8.98 4.30
C PHE A 29 26.56 -8.49 2.89
N VAL A 30 27.43 -7.69 2.27
CA VAL A 30 27.26 -7.24 0.87
C VAL A 30 27.18 -8.43 -0.07
N LYS A 31 28.09 -9.40 0.07
CA LYS A 31 28.09 -10.61 -0.77
C LYS A 31 26.84 -11.47 -0.57
N PHE A 32 26.40 -11.65 0.68
CA PHE A 32 25.14 -12.36 0.99
C PHE A 32 23.93 -11.67 0.36
N TYR A 33 23.89 -10.33 0.42
CA TYR A 33 22.82 -9.54 -0.17
C TYR A 33 22.78 -9.69 -1.70
N GLU A 34 23.93 -9.60 -2.37
CA GLU A 34 24.04 -9.75 -3.82
C GLU A 34 23.61 -11.14 -4.30
N GLU A 35 24.04 -12.19 -3.60
CA GLU A 35 23.79 -13.58 -4.00
C GLU A 35 22.37 -14.07 -3.66
N ASN A 36 21.81 -13.67 -2.51
CA ASN A 36 20.59 -14.29 -1.97
C ASN A 36 19.38 -13.34 -1.86
N LEU A 37 19.60 -12.05 -1.59
CA LEU A 37 18.49 -11.13 -1.29
C LEU A 37 18.04 -10.33 -2.50
N ARG A 38 18.97 -9.85 -3.33
CA ARG A 38 18.66 -8.94 -4.43
C ARG A 38 17.63 -9.51 -5.40
N GLY A 39 17.85 -10.74 -5.89
CA GLY A 39 16.96 -11.40 -6.84
C GLY A 39 15.57 -11.66 -6.24
N ASN A 40 15.54 -12.12 -4.98
CA ASN A 40 14.31 -12.40 -4.25
C ASN A 40 13.50 -11.13 -3.95
N LEU A 41 14.16 -10.04 -3.56
CA LEU A 41 13.53 -8.74 -3.32
C LEU A 41 13.00 -8.16 -4.63
N PHE A 42 13.78 -8.21 -5.71
CA PHE A 42 13.33 -7.78 -7.03
C PHE A 42 12.07 -8.53 -7.47
N ALA A 43 12.12 -9.86 -7.47
CA ALA A 43 10.99 -10.69 -7.87
C ALA A 43 9.78 -10.45 -6.95
N GLY A 44 9.99 -10.40 -5.63
CA GLY A 44 8.95 -10.14 -4.65
C GLY A 44 8.25 -8.79 -4.87
N PHE A 45 9.00 -7.70 -5.04
CA PHE A 45 8.40 -6.39 -5.29
C PHE A 45 7.70 -6.30 -6.65
N LEU A 46 8.22 -6.94 -7.69
CA LEU A 46 7.57 -6.97 -9.00
C LEU A 46 6.26 -7.77 -8.95
N THR A 47 6.27 -8.94 -8.30
CA THR A 47 5.07 -9.76 -8.10
C THR A 47 4.02 -9.01 -7.31
N VAL A 48 4.38 -8.38 -6.18
CA VAL A 48 3.39 -7.65 -5.40
C VAL A 48 2.92 -6.38 -6.10
N GLY A 49 3.80 -5.67 -6.82
CA GLY A 49 3.41 -4.53 -7.65
C GLY A 49 2.39 -4.90 -8.73
N GLY A 50 2.62 -6.03 -9.42
CA GLY A 50 1.66 -6.58 -10.38
C GLY A 50 0.34 -7.02 -9.73
N PHE A 51 0.41 -7.68 -8.57
CA PHE A 51 -0.77 -8.09 -7.81
C PHE A 51 -1.60 -6.87 -7.38
N LEU A 52 -0.97 -5.83 -6.81
CA LEU A 52 -1.66 -4.61 -6.40
C LEU A 52 -2.30 -3.88 -7.59
N LEU A 53 -1.65 -3.88 -8.76
CA LEU A 53 -2.20 -3.30 -9.97
C LEU A 53 -3.47 -4.04 -10.43
N SER A 54 -3.46 -5.37 -10.40
CA SER A 54 -4.64 -6.20 -10.68
C SER A 54 -5.75 -5.94 -9.64
N LEU A 55 -5.35 -5.93 -8.36
CA LEU A 55 -6.25 -5.71 -7.23
C LEU A 55 -6.92 -4.33 -7.28
N LYS A 56 -6.22 -3.27 -7.74
CA LYS A 56 -6.80 -1.92 -7.83
C LYS A 56 -8.07 -1.90 -8.67
N THR A 57 -8.02 -2.57 -9.82
CA THR A 57 -9.12 -2.56 -10.78
C THR A 57 -10.28 -3.38 -10.22
N PHE A 58 -9.98 -4.53 -9.61
CA PHE A 58 -10.98 -5.37 -8.95
C PHE A 58 -11.69 -4.64 -7.81
N ILE A 59 -10.94 -4.04 -6.89
CA ILE A 59 -11.48 -3.27 -5.76
C ILE A 59 -12.32 -2.10 -6.27
N LEU A 60 -11.82 -1.34 -7.24
CA LEU A 60 -12.51 -0.18 -7.79
C LEU A 60 -13.87 -0.56 -8.38
N ILE A 61 -13.92 -1.62 -9.20
CA ILE A 61 -15.15 -2.11 -9.82
C ILE A 61 -16.10 -2.66 -8.75
N LYS A 62 -15.61 -3.51 -7.84
CA LYS A 62 -16.45 -4.11 -6.79
C LYS A 62 -17.05 -3.06 -5.85
N LEU A 63 -16.27 -2.08 -5.40
CA LEU A 63 -16.80 -1.00 -4.58
C LEU A 63 -17.79 -0.14 -5.34
N LYS A 64 -17.51 0.20 -6.60
CA LYS A 64 -18.44 0.96 -7.43
C LYS A 64 -19.79 0.24 -7.55
N GLU A 65 -19.77 -1.01 -8.00
CA GLU A 65 -20.98 -1.80 -8.26
C GLU A 65 -21.76 -2.14 -6.99
N ASN A 66 -21.08 -2.47 -5.89
CA ASN A 66 -21.75 -3.00 -4.68
C ASN A 66 -22.10 -1.94 -3.65
N VAL A 67 -21.50 -0.74 -3.73
CA VAL A 67 -21.67 0.32 -2.72
C VAL A 67 -22.20 1.59 -3.34
N TYR A 68 -21.46 2.13 -4.31
CA TYR A 68 -21.70 3.48 -4.80
C TYR A 68 -22.83 3.54 -5.84
N ASP A 69 -23.06 2.46 -6.59
CA ASP A 69 -24.17 2.35 -7.55
C ASP A 69 -25.51 1.94 -6.87
N ARG A 70 -25.51 1.67 -5.54
CA ARG A 70 -26.74 1.36 -4.80
C ARG A 70 -27.60 2.60 -4.58
N PRO A 71 -28.91 2.55 -4.88
CA PRO A 71 -29.80 3.71 -4.72
C PRO A 71 -29.96 4.17 -3.26
N GLN A 72 -29.79 3.28 -2.26
CA GLN A 72 -29.84 3.66 -0.85
C GLN A 72 -28.63 4.52 -0.44
N TYR A 73 -27.42 4.21 -0.94
CA TYR A 73 -26.20 4.97 -0.67
C TYR A 73 -26.29 6.37 -1.28
N ILE A 74 -26.77 6.47 -2.53
CA ILE A 74 -26.99 7.75 -3.22
C ILE A 74 -27.97 8.63 -2.43
N LYS A 75 -29.07 8.07 -1.89
CA LYS A 75 -30.04 8.82 -1.07
C LYS A 75 -29.46 9.28 0.29
N ARG A 76 -28.66 8.46 0.98
CA ARG A 76 -27.92 8.88 2.19
C ARG A 76 -26.94 9.99 1.86
N PHE A 77 -26.21 9.86 0.75
CA PHE A 77 -25.23 10.83 0.32
C PHE A 77 -25.87 12.16 -0.09
N GLU A 78 -27.01 12.16 -0.78
CA GLU A 78 -27.74 13.38 -1.10
C GLU A 78 -28.22 14.13 0.15
N LYS A 79 -28.61 13.41 1.21
CA LYS A 79 -28.94 14.02 2.51
C LYS A 79 -27.73 14.67 3.17
N LEU A 80 -26.55 14.04 3.08
CA LEU A 80 -25.29 14.58 3.60
C LEU A 80 -24.77 15.76 2.76
N ARG A 81 -24.92 15.70 1.43
CA ARG A 81 -24.54 16.77 0.49
C ARG A 81 -25.36 18.05 0.71
N LYS A 82 -26.59 17.93 1.24
CA LYS A 82 -27.39 19.10 1.65
C LYS A 82 -26.82 19.82 2.87
N LEU A 83 -26.02 19.15 3.70
CA LEU A 83 -25.30 19.76 4.82
C LEU A 83 -23.93 20.31 4.41
N ASP A 84 -23.27 19.69 3.43
CA ASP A 84 -21.95 20.11 2.95
C ASP A 84 -21.82 19.84 1.44
N SER A 85 -21.80 20.92 0.65
CA SER A 85 -21.83 20.87 -0.82
C SER A 85 -20.52 20.41 -1.46
N SER A 86 -19.45 20.28 -0.67
CA SER A 86 -18.11 19.90 -1.16
C SER A 86 -17.88 18.39 -1.26
N LEU A 87 -18.76 17.59 -0.65
CA LEU A 87 -18.63 16.14 -0.56
C LEU A 87 -18.88 15.46 -1.91
N GLN A 88 -17.86 14.79 -2.45
CA GLN A 88 -17.98 13.96 -3.65
C GLN A 88 -18.24 12.49 -3.28
N ILE A 89 -19.26 11.88 -3.89
CA ILE A 89 -19.68 10.49 -3.68
C ILE A 89 -18.50 9.53 -3.77
N TYR A 90 -17.64 9.75 -4.77
CA TYR A 90 -16.52 8.88 -5.07
C TYR A 90 -15.19 9.33 -4.46
N ALA A 91 -15.17 10.32 -3.56
CA ALA A 91 -13.93 10.79 -2.94
C ALA A 91 -13.15 9.69 -2.17
N PRO A 92 -13.80 8.82 -1.36
CA PRO A 92 -13.09 7.73 -0.69
C PRO A 92 -12.53 6.72 -1.69
N LEU A 93 -13.29 6.45 -2.76
CA LEU A 93 -12.91 5.53 -3.82
C LEU A 93 -11.73 6.06 -4.65
N ARG A 94 -11.72 7.37 -4.94
CA ARG A 94 -10.63 8.06 -5.63
C ARG A 94 -9.35 8.09 -4.80
N ASN A 95 -9.46 8.42 -3.51
CA ASN A 95 -8.34 8.40 -2.58
C ASN A 95 -7.74 7.00 -2.44
N LEU A 96 -8.58 5.96 -2.39
CA LEU A 96 -8.12 4.57 -2.37
C LEU A 96 -7.38 4.24 -3.67
N SER A 97 -7.97 4.53 -4.83
CA SER A 97 -7.34 4.31 -6.14
C SER A 97 -5.98 5.00 -6.26
N ASP A 98 -5.89 6.28 -5.89
CA ASP A 98 -4.65 7.05 -5.94
C ASP A 98 -3.61 6.45 -4.98
N PHE A 99 -4.02 6.01 -3.79
CA PHE A 99 -3.13 5.36 -2.83
C PHE A 99 -2.55 4.04 -3.36
N LEU A 100 -3.40 3.18 -3.94
CA LEU A 100 -2.94 1.95 -4.58
C LEU A 100 -1.98 2.24 -5.74
N PHE A 101 -2.26 3.27 -6.54
CA PHE A 101 -1.36 3.66 -7.63
C PHE A 101 0.02 4.07 -7.11
N TRP A 102 0.07 4.91 -6.08
CA TRP A 102 1.34 5.28 -5.41
C TRP A 102 2.05 4.07 -4.82
N SER A 103 1.32 3.11 -4.28
CA SER A 103 1.88 1.85 -3.75
C SER A 103 2.48 0.97 -4.83
N VAL A 104 1.78 0.80 -5.97
CA VAL A 104 2.27 0.06 -7.13
C VAL A 104 3.54 0.74 -7.64
N LEU A 105 3.51 2.06 -7.82
CA LEU A 105 4.65 2.82 -8.29
C LEU A 105 5.85 2.69 -7.34
N ALA A 106 5.63 2.72 -6.02
CA ALA A 106 6.67 2.52 -5.02
C ALA A 106 7.28 1.10 -5.08
N THR A 107 6.47 0.06 -5.23
CA THR A 107 6.95 -1.33 -5.33
C THR A 107 7.72 -1.60 -6.63
N ILE A 108 7.22 -1.12 -7.77
CA ILE A 108 7.93 -1.23 -9.06
C ILE A 108 9.21 -0.40 -9.03
N GLY A 109 9.16 0.83 -8.50
CA GLY A 109 10.33 1.68 -8.33
C GLY A 109 11.38 1.04 -7.42
N ALA A 110 10.96 0.40 -6.34
CA ALA A 110 11.85 -0.38 -5.47
C ALA A 110 12.47 -1.56 -6.20
N ALA A 111 11.69 -2.32 -6.99
CA ALA A 111 12.21 -3.42 -7.79
C ALA A 111 13.29 -2.96 -8.78
N ILE A 112 13.02 -1.87 -9.53
CA ILE A 112 14.01 -1.28 -10.44
C ILE A 112 15.23 -0.80 -9.67
N ALA A 113 15.06 -0.15 -8.52
CA ALA A 113 16.16 0.26 -7.65
C ALA A 113 16.98 -0.94 -7.16
N GLN A 114 16.37 -2.07 -6.79
CA GLN A 114 17.11 -3.30 -6.44
C GLN A 114 17.96 -3.81 -7.60
N LEU A 115 17.46 -3.73 -8.83
CA LEU A 115 18.21 -4.14 -10.01
C LEU A 115 19.33 -3.16 -10.37
N SER A 116 19.06 -1.86 -10.41
CA SER A 116 20.03 -0.85 -10.83
C SER A 116 21.08 -0.59 -9.75
N ILE A 117 20.63 -0.35 -8.52
CA ILE A 117 21.49 0.03 -7.40
C ILE A 117 22.15 -1.20 -6.76
N GLY A 118 21.40 -2.31 -6.63
CA GLY A 118 21.94 -3.55 -6.08
C GLY A 118 22.96 -4.28 -6.97
N LEU A 119 23.20 -3.81 -8.20
CA LEU A 119 24.26 -4.34 -9.07
C LEU A 119 25.65 -3.78 -8.72
N ILE A 120 25.68 -2.61 -8.09
CA ILE A 120 26.92 -1.94 -7.75
C ILE A 120 27.28 -2.37 -6.32
N GLY A 121 28.26 -3.27 -6.19
CA GLY A 121 28.73 -3.87 -4.92
C GLY A 121 29.46 -2.92 -3.97
N ILE A 122 29.01 -1.67 -3.91
CA ILE A 122 29.48 -0.64 -2.99
C ILE A 122 28.55 -0.63 -1.78
N GLN A 123 29.15 -0.67 -0.59
CA GLN A 123 28.46 -0.74 0.71
C GLN A 123 27.29 0.25 0.87
N TRP A 124 27.48 1.51 0.45
CA TRP A 124 26.45 2.55 0.55
C TRP A 124 25.19 2.26 -0.28
N PHE A 125 25.36 1.66 -1.46
CA PHE A 125 24.26 1.36 -2.36
C PHE A 125 23.44 0.16 -1.87
N VAL A 126 24.06 -0.83 -1.22
CA VAL A 126 23.34 -1.93 -0.56
C VAL A 126 22.45 -1.41 0.57
N TYR A 127 22.95 -0.50 1.41
CA TYR A 127 22.14 0.13 2.46
C TYR A 127 20.98 0.94 1.89
N ALA A 128 21.22 1.72 0.84
CA ALA A 128 20.16 2.48 0.17
C ALA A 128 19.11 1.55 -0.45
N ALA A 129 19.52 0.44 -1.06
CA ALA A 129 18.62 -0.53 -1.65
C ALA A 129 17.74 -1.20 -0.59
N ILE A 130 18.32 -1.64 0.53
CA ILE A 130 17.55 -2.19 1.66
C ILE A 130 16.59 -1.14 2.22
N TRP A 131 17.02 0.11 2.35
CA TRP A 131 16.15 1.20 2.80
C TRP A 131 14.92 1.37 1.91
N VAL A 132 15.13 1.43 0.61
CA VAL A 132 14.05 1.54 -0.39
C VAL A 132 13.13 0.33 -0.33
N SER A 133 13.66 -0.87 -0.13
CA SER A 133 12.85 -2.09 0.04
C SER A 133 11.95 -2.03 1.27
N VAL A 134 12.51 -1.70 2.43
CA VAL A 134 11.73 -1.60 3.67
C VAL A 134 10.69 -0.48 3.56
N PHE A 135 11.05 0.66 2.98
CA PHE A 135 10.12 1.76 2.74
C PHE A 135 8.96 1.32 1.84
N ALA A 136 9.24 0.67 0.70
CA ALA A 136 8.22 0.18 -0.22
C ALA A 136 7.32 -0.89 0.44
N LEU A 137 7.89 -1.78 1.24
CA LEU A 137 7.13 -2.77 2.00
C LEU A 137 6.18 -2.12 3.00
N CYS A 138 6.63 -1.08 3.72
CA CYS A 138 5.78 -0.35 4.65
C CYS A 138 4.63 0.39 3.94
N VAL A 139 4.91 1.05 2.82
CA VAL A 139 3.88 1.70 1.99
C VAL A 139 2.84 0.68 1.52
N LEU A 140 3.30 -0.49 1.08
CA LEU A 140 2.46 -1.60 0.65
C LEU A 140 1.56 -2.12 1.78
N VAL A 141 2.11 -2.35 2.98
CA VAL A 141 1.31 -2.76 4.15
C VAL A 141 0.27 -1.69 4.49
N ALA A 142 0.64 -0.41 4.45
CA ALA A 142 -0.31 0.68 4.66
C ALA A 142 -1.45 0.66 3.62
N SER A 143 -1.15 0.32 2.36
CA SER A 143 -2.15 0.19 1.30
C SER A 143 -3.10 -0.96 1.55
N LEU A 144 -2.57 -2.12 1.95
CA LEU A 144 -3.39 -3.28 2.30
C LEU A 144 -4.30 -3.00 3.50
N LEU A 145 -3.82 -2.28 4.51
CA LEU A 145 -4.65 -1.87 5.64
C LEU A 145 -5.75 -0.89 5.21
N LEU A 146 -5.44 0.08 4.35
CA LEU A 146 -6.43 1.03 3.84
C LEU A 146 -7.52 0.31 3.04
N ILE A 147 -7.14 -0.64 2.17
CA ILE A 147 -8.06 -1.52 1.45
C ILE A 147 -8.96 -2.27 2.43
N LYS A 148 -8.37 -2.89 3.47
CA LYS A 148 -9.12 -3.64 4.48
C LYS A 148 -10.13 -2.75 5.20
N THR A 149 -9.75 -1.53 5.58
CA THR A 149 -10.67 -0.57 6.20
C THR A 149 -11.79 -0.17 5.23
N SER A 150 -11.48 0.16 3.98
CA SER A 150 -12.51 0.50 2.99
C SER A 150 -13.46 -0.67 2.69
N LEU A 151 -12.98 -1.91 2.79
CA LEU A 151 -13.81 -3.11 2.64
C LEU A 151 -14.64 -3.38 3.90
N ASN A 152 -14.14 -3.09 5.10
CA ASN A 152 -14.92 -3.16 6.33
C ASN A 152 -16.03 -2.11 6.35
N ASP A 153 -15.75 -0.87 5.96
CA ASP A 153 -16.78 0.17 5.81
C ASP A 153 -17.89 -0.34 4.87
N TRP A 154 -17.51 -1.01 3.77
CA TRP A 154 -18.45 -1.67 2.88
C TRP A 154 -19.27 -2.78 3.54
N PHE A 155 -18.63 -3.69 4.29
CA PHE A 155 -19.33 -4.76 4.99
C PHE A 155 -20.32 -4.23 6.03
N ASP A 156 -19.96 -3.17 6.75
CA ASP A 156 -20.84 -2.52 7.71
C ASP A 156 -22.05 -1.88 6.98
N PHE A 157 -21.84 -1.25 5.81
CA PHE A 157 -22.94 -0.75 4.98
C PHE A 157 -23.90 -1.86 4.53
N ILE A 158 -23.39 -3.04 4.14
CA ILE A 158 -24.24 -4.18 3.78
C ILE A 158 -24.98 -4.73 5.02
N GLY A 159 -24.29 -4.89 6.15
CA GLY A 159 -24.88 -5.43 7.38
C GLY A 159 -25.95 -4.52 8.01
N GLU A 160 -25.87 -3.20 7.78
CA GLU A 160 -26.95 -2.27 8.11
C GLU A 160 -28.16 -2.41 7.17
N ASP A 161 -27.96 -2.75 5.89
CA ASP A 161 -29.04 -2.92 4.90
C ASP A 161 -29.81 -4.22 5.17
N SER A 162 -29.09 -5.33 5.44
CA SER A 162 -29.70 -6.63 5.75
C SER A 162 -30.56 -6.60 7.02
N ARG A 163 -30.21 -5.76 8.02
CA ARG A 163 -31.01 -5.61 9.25
C ARG A 163 -32.27 -4.77 9.08
N LYS A 164 -32.37 -3.94 8.03
CA LYS A 164 -33.57 -3.13 7.77
C LYS A 164 -34.65 -3.88 7.00
N ASP A 165 -34.27 -4.85 6.19
CA ASP A 165 -35.21 -5.75 5.51
C ASP A 165 -35.86 -6.76 6.48
N ASP A 166 -35.21 -7.12 7.60
CA ASP A 166 -35.78 -8.01 8.63
C ASP A 166 -36.79 -7.31 9.57
N ASP A 167 -36.78 -5.98 9.63
CA ASP A 167 -37.66 -5.14 10.48
C ASP A 167 -38.84 -4.51 9.69
N SER A 168 -39.01 -4.88 8.40
CA SER A 168 -40.04 -4.39 7.48
C SER A 168 -41.09 -5.45 7.17
#